data_AF-A0A1E5IMH5-F1
#
_entry.id   AF-A0A1E5IMH5-F1
#
_cell.length_a   1.000
_cell.length_b   1.000
_cell.length_c   1.000
_cell.angle_alpha   90.00
_cell.angle_beta   90.00
_cell.angle_gamma   90.00
#
_symmetry.space_group_name_H-M   'P 1'
#
loop_
_entity.id
_entity.type
_entity.pdbx_description
1 polymer ?
#
loop_
_entity_poly.entity_id
_entity_poly.type
_entity_poly.pdbx_seq_one_letter_code
_entity_poly.pdbx_strand_id
1 'polypeptide(L)' 'MHTIQSKIIALTAQSRMSENIVSIIPFIVLFMMYAIESDMMKSLFVTLPGNILLLVEALMVLAGLFVIRKMTEIDF' A
#
# COMPACT_ATOMS: atom_id res chain seq x y z
N MET A 1 -2.16 32.21 16.68
CA MET A 1 -1.67 31.61 15.41
C MET A 1 -1.06 30.20 15.58
N HIS A 2 -0.50 29.81 16.75
CA HIS A 2 0.14 28.50 16.97
C HIS A 2 -0.77 27.25 16.87
N THR A 3 -2.07 27.39 17.11
CA THR A 3 -3.01 26.25 17.21
C THR A 3 -3.36 25.63 15.86
N ILE A 4 -3.42 26.42 14.78
CA ILE A 4 -3.82 25.92 13.45
C ILE A 4 -2.73 25.03 12.85
N GLN A 5 -1.46 25.41 12.96
CA GLN A 5 -0.35 24.60 12.47
C GLN A 5 -0.24 23.26 13.22
N SER A 6 -0.41 23.28 14.54
CA SER A 6 -0.45 22.06 15.35
C SER A 6 -1.59 21.13 14.93
N LYS A 7 -2.76 21.70 14.58
CA LYS A 7 -3.92 20.95 14.10
C LYS A 7 -3.70 20.35 12.72
N ILE A 8 -3.04 21.09 11.81
CA ILE A 8 -2.65 20.59 10.48
C ILE A 8 -1.66 19.42 10.61
N ILE A 9 -0.61 19.57 11.43
CA ILE A 9 0.39 18.51 11.66
C ILE A 9 -0.28 17.26 12.25
N ALA A 10 -1.18 17.42 13.22
CA ALA A 10 -1.93 16.32 13.81
C ALA A 10 -2.84 15.62 12.78
N LEU A 11 -3.53 16.37 11.92
CA LEU A 11 -4.35 15.84 10.83
C LEU A 11 -3.52 15.09 9.79
N THR A 12 -2.35 15.61 9.39
CA THR A 12 -1.44 14.90 8.47
C THR A 12 -0.82 13.67 9.14
N ALA A 13 -0.53 13.72 10.44
CA ALA A 13 -0.07 12.54 11.18
C ALA A 13 -1.15 11.45 11.24
N GLN A 14 -2.41 11.84 11.43
CA GLN A 14 -3.55 10.94 11.40
C GLN A 14 -3.76 10.32 10.00
N SER A 15 -3.67 11.12 8.93
CA SER A 15 -3.79 10.61 7.55
C SER A 15 -2.67 9.62 7.21
N ARG A 16 -1.43 9.90 7.62
CA ARG A 16 -0.27 9.01 7.45
C ARG A 16 -0.46 7.64 8.10
N MET A 17 -1.06 7.60 9.29
CA MET A 17 -1.29 6.33 9.99
C MET A 17 -2.31 5.45 9.25
N SER A 18 -3.37 6.06 8.69
CA SER A 18 -4.36 5.35 7.87
C SER A 18 -3.78 4.85 6.54
N GLU A 19 -2.86 5.60 5.94
CA GLU A 19 -2.15 5.21 4.72
C GLU A 19 -1.32 3.93 4.89
N ASN A 20 -0.59 3.83 6.01
CA ASN A 20 0.17 2.62 6.32
C ASN A 20 -0.74 1.38 6.41
N ILE A 21 -1.94 1.53 6.96
CA ILE A 21 -2.93 0.44 7.04
C ILE A 21 -3.34 0.02 5.63
N VAL A 22 -3.65 0.99 4.76
CA VAL A 22 -4.07 0.72 3.37
C VAL A 22 -2.97 0.02 2.57
N SER A 23 -1.70 0.37 2.80
CA SER A 23 -0.56 -0.25 2.11
C SER A 23 -0.40 -1.74 2.38
N ILE A 24 -0.92 -2.23 3.51
CA ILE A 24 -0.85 -3.64 3.91
C ILE A 24 -2.00 -4.48 3.33
N ILE A 25 -3.10 -3.85 2.91
CA ILE A 25 -4.30 -4.54 2.39
C ILE A 25 -3.99 -5.52 1.24
N PRO A 26 -3.19 -5.18 0.21
CA PRO A 26 -2.89 -6.09 -0.90
C PRO A 26 -2.28 -7.41 -0.41
N PHE A 27 -1.39 -7.34 0.59
CA PHE A 27 -0.74 -8.50 1.19
C PHE A 27 -1.71 -9.34 2.02
N ILE A 28 -2.63 -8.71 2.76
CA ILE A 28 -3.68 -9.42 3.49
C ILE A 28 -4.57 -10.19 2.51
N VAL A 29 -5.03 -9.53 1.44
CA VAL A 29 -5.89 -10.15 0.43
C VAL A 29 -5.16 -11.31 -0.25
N LEU A 30 -3.88 -11.13 -0.60
CA LEU A 30 -3.05 -12.18 -1.18
C LEU A 30 -2.96 -13.41 -0.26
N PHE A 31 -2.71 -13.19 1.04
CA PHE A 31 -2.60 -14.26 2.02
C PHE A 31 -3.94 -14.97 2.25
N MET A 32 -5.03 -14.20 2.36
CA MET A 32 -6.38 -14.77 2.51
C MET A 32 -6.77 -15.60 1.29
N MET A 33 -6.50 -15.11 0.08
CA MET A 33 -6.79 -15.86 -1.14
C MET A 33 -5.94 -17.13 -1.23
N TYR A 34 -4.67 -17.07 -0.82
CA TYR A 34 -3.81 -18.26 -0.74
C TYR A 34 -4.36 -19.32 0.23
N ALA A 35 -4.96 -18.88 1.35
CA ALA A 35 -5.59 -19.77 2.32
C ALA A 35 -6.91 -20.38 1.81
N ILE A 36 -7.69 -19.63 1.01
CA ILE A 36 -8.97 -20.09 0.47
C ILE A 36 -8.77 -21.04 -0.72
N GLU A 37 -7.97 -20.63 -1.70
CA GLU A 37 -7.82 -21.34 -2.98
C GLU A 37 -6.36 -21.46 -3.39
N SER A 38 -5.61 -22.26 -2.61
CA SER A 38 -4.16 -22.36 -2.76
C SER A 38 -3.69 -22.83 -4.15
N ASP A 39 -4.48 -23.62 -4.87
CA ASP A 39 -4.08 -24.19 -6.15
C ASP A 39 -4.08 -23.14 -7.26
N MET A 40 -5.11 -22.31 -7.30
CA MET A 40 -5.17 -21.17 -8.23
C MET A 40 -4.12 -20.12 -7.87
N MET A 41 -3.91 -19.86 -6.57
CA MET A 41 -2.92 -18.90 -6.10
C MET A 41 -1.47 -19.33 -6.34
N LYS A 42 -1.16 -20.63 -6.37
CA LYS A 42 0.17 -21.11 -6.78
C LYS A 42 0.47 -20.79 -8.24
N SER A 43 -0.55 -20.80 -9.11
CA SER A 43 -0.40 -20.45 -10.52
C SER A 43 0.15 -19.03 -10.71
N LEU A 44 -0.18 -18.10 -9.80
CA LEU A 44 0.35 -16.73 -9.80
C LEU A 44 1.88 -16.66 -9.64
N PHE A 45 2.50 -17.65 -8.98
CA PHE A 45 3.95 -17.66 -8.71
C PHE A 45 4.75 -18.58 -9.65
N VAL A 46 4.09 -19.49 -10.34
CA VAL A 46 4.73 -20.52 -11.18
C VAL A 46 4.54 -20.24 -12.67
N THR A 47 3.44 -19.60 -13.07
CA THR A 47 3.15 -19.33 -14.48
C THR A 47 3.69 -17.98 -14.92
N LEU A 48 4.12 -17.89 -16.18
CA LEU A 48 4.61 -16.64 -16.75
C LEU A 48 3.59 -15.49 -16.67
N PRO A 49 2.29 -15.68 -17.00
CA PRO A 49 1.30 -14.63 -16.84
C PRO A 49 1.11 -14.22 -15.37
N GLY A 50 1.13 -15.18 -14.44
CA GLY A 50 1.07 -14.91 -13.01
C GLY A 50 2.21 -14.02 -12.53
N ASN A 51 3.44 -14.35 -12.89
CA ASN A 51 4.61 -13.59 -12.48
C ASN A 51 4.62 -12.16 -13.05
N ILE A 52 4.11 -11.97 -14.27
CA ILE A 52 3.93 -10.63 -14.84
C ILE A 52 2.91 -9.83 -14.03
N LEU A 53 1.78 -10.45 -13.63
CA LEU A 53 0.78 -9.79 -12.79
C LEU A 53 1.35 -9.41 -11.42
N LEU A 54 2.13 -10.30 -10.78
CA LEU A 54 2.81 -9.99 -9.52
C LEU A 54 3.80 -8.83 -9.67
N LEU A 55 4.54 -8.77 -10.78
CA LEU A 55 5.45 -7.66 -11.05
C LEU A 55 4.69 -6.34 -11.21
N VAL A 56 3.58 -6.34 -11.94
CA VAL A 56 2.72 -5.15 -12.12
C VAL A 56 2.12 -4.71 -10.79
N GLU A 57 1.64 -5.64 -9.97
CA GLU A 57 1.11 -5.37 -8.64
C GLU A 57 2.17 -4.74 -7.73
N ALA A 58 3.37 -5.31 -7.67
CA ALA A 58 4.48 -4.76 -6.91
C ALA A 58 4.84 -3.33 -7.35
N LEU A 59 4.88 -3.07 -8.66
CA LEU A 59 5.14 -1.73 -9.20
C LEU A 59 4.02 -0.74 -8.82
N MET A 60 2.75 -1.17 -8.85
CA MET A 60 1.62 -0.34 -8.43
C MET A 60 1.68 0.01 -6.94
N VAL A 61 1.98 -0.96 -6.08
CA VAL A 61 2.13 -0.72 -4.63
C VAL A 61 3.27 0.26 -4.36
N LEU A 62 4.42 0.06 -5.02
CA LEU A 62 5.56 0.97 -4.89
C LEU A 62 5.25 2.38 -5.42
N ALA A 63 4.55 2.49 -6.56
CA ALA A 63 4.12 3.77 -7.10
C ALA A 63 3.13 4.48 -6.16
N GLY A 64 2.17 3.74 -5.58
CA GLY A 64 1.26 4.25 -4.56
C GLY A 64 2.02 4.79 -3.36
N LEU A 65 2.92 3.98 -2.77
CA LEU A 65 3.77 4.40 -1.65
C LEU A 65 4.65 5.61 -1.98
N PHE A 66 5.14 5.71 -3.21
CA PHE A 66 5.91 6.87 -3.66
C PHE A 66 5.07 8.15 -3.72
N VAL A 67 3.86 8.07 -4.29
CA VAL A 67 2.93 9.21 -4.34
C VAL A 67 2.53 9.66 -2.94
N ILE A 68 2.20 8.71 -2.07
CA ILE A 68 1.89 8.91 -0.65
C ILE A 68 3.03 9.65 0.07
N ARG A 69 4.27 9.17 -0.10
CA ARG A 69 5.46 9.83 0.48
C ARG A 69 5.60 11.27 -0.02
N LYS A 70 5.40 11.49 -1.32
CA LYS A 70 5.50 12.81 -1.92
C LYS A 70 4.39 13.77 -1.48
N MET A 71 3.19 13.26 -1.18
CA MET A 71 2.09 14.06 -0.63
C MET A 71 2.31 14.45 0.83
N THR A 72 3.08 13.66 1.57
CA THR A 72 3.26 13.82 3.03
C THR A 72 4.57 14.49 3.42
N GLU A 73 5.48 14.70 2.46
CA GLU A 73 6.65 15.57 2.59
C GLU A 73 6.17 17.03 2.70
N ILE A 74 5.81 17.43 3.92
CA ILE A 74 5.59 18.83 4.27
C ILE A 74 6.98 19.43 4.45
N ASP A 75 7.46 20.12 3.41
CA ASP A 75 8.63 21.01 3.51
C ASP A 75 8.33 22.12 4.54
N PHE A 76 9.24 22.28 5.50
CA PHE A 76 9.26 23.39 6.46
C PHE A 76 10.22 24.48 5.99
#